data_AF-A0A518FTQ1-F1
#
_entry.id   AF-A0A518FTQ1-F1
#
_cell.length_a   1.000
_cell.length_b   1.000
_cell.length_c   1.000
_cell.angle_alpha   90.00
_cell.angle_beta   90.00
_cell.angle_gamma   90.00
#
_symmetry.space_group_name_H-M   'P 1'
#
loop_
_entity.id
_entity.type
_entity.pdbx_description
1 polymer ?
#
loop_
_entity_poly.entity_id
_entity_poly.type
_entity_poly.pdbx_seq_one_letter_code
_entity_poly.pdbx_strand_id
1 'polypeptide(L)'
;MMDISHLNNKFLRMGARVKFQDPAATRARVPLRMSLLDIQEDRRGEYFEITLHSDAEPQVLDLQPDDRHLLLLIREAKAKSKFLCGHDERHWFVAAIPEKAPVGTVRQAKEALKPHVVRVAQSQKKIAHKSRNRRKMQHSSGRANGSFCLF
;
A
#
# COMPACT_ATOMS: atom_id res chain seq x y z
N MET A 1 -13.43 15.56 -10.01
CA MET A 1 -13.96 14.27 -9.56
C MET A 1 -13.15 13.18 -10.25
N MET A 2 -12.40 12.36 -9.51
CA MET A 2 -11.60 11.28 -10.08
C MET A 2 -12.53 10.09 -10.35
N ASP A 3 -12.68 9.69 -11.61
CA ASP A 3 -13.52 8.56 -11.99
C ASP A 3 -12.83 7.22 -11.64
N ILE A 4 -13.61 6.22 -11.22
CA ILE A 4 -13.15 4.84 -10.94
C ILE A 4 -12.34 4.29 -12.13
N SER A 5 -12.75 4.63 -13.36
CA SER A 5 -12.07 4.26 -14.59
C SER A 5 -10.64 4.81 -14.66
N HIS A 6 -10.44 6.05 -14.23
CA HIS A 6 -9.11 6.67 -14.19
C HIS A 6 -8.23 5.99 -13.14
N LEU A 7 -8.79 5.67 -11.98
CA LEU A 7 -8.06 4.99 -10.92
C LEU A 7 -7.65 3.57 -11.33
N ASN A 8 -8.56 2.81 -11.95
CA ASN A 8 -8.27 1.50 -12.52
C ASN A 8 -7.08 1.54 -13.50
N ASN A 9 -7.05 2.54 -14.40
CA ASN A 9 -5.93 2.72 -15.32
C ASN A 9 -4.59 2.99 -14.61
N LYS A 10 -4.57 3.63 -13.43
CA LYS A 10 -3.33 3.84 -12.67
C LYS A 10 -2.81 2.55 -12.07
N PHE A 11 -3.69 1.70 -11.54
CA PHE A 11 -3.32 0.37 -11.06
C PHE A 11 -2.85 -0.53 -12.22
N LEU A 12 -3.53 -0.51 -13.36
CA LEU A 12 -3.09 -1.23 -14.55
C LEU A 12 -1.70 -0.78 -15.02
N ARG A 13 -1.40 0.52 -14.95
CA ARG A 13 -0.09 1.06 -15.31
C ARG A 13 1.06 0.56 -14.43
N MET A 14 0.83 0.25 -13.15
CA MET A 14 1.82 -0.43 -12.29
C MET A 14 1.81 -1.95 -12.44
N GLY A 15 0.97 -2.50 -13.33
CA GLY A 15 0.82 -3.94 -13.54
C GLY A 15 -0.11 -4.64 -12.55
N ALA A 16 -0.89 -3.88 -11.78
CA ALA A 16 -1.80 -4.39 -10.77
C ALA A 16 -3.24 -4.45 -11.27
N ARG A 17 -3.99 -5.45 -10.79
CA ARG A 17 -5.44 -5.52 -10.95
C ARG A 17 -6.10 -4.87 -9.74
N VAL A 18 -7.20 -4.15 -9.94
CA VAL A 18 -7.99 -3.57 -8.86
C VAL A 18 -9.48 -3.84 -9.07
N LYS A 19 -10.22 -4.08 -7.98
CA LYS A 19 -11.68 -4.16 -7.95
C LYS A 19 -12.21 -3.17 -6.94
N PHE A 20 -13.29 -2.49 -7.28
CA PHE A 20 -13.99 -1.57 -6.40
C PHE A 20 -15.27 -2.24 -5.93
N GLN A 21 -15.45 -2.30 -4.62
CA GLN A 21 -16.70 -2.75 -4.02
C GLN A 21 -17.53 -1.55 -3.60
N ASP A 22 -18.83 -1.64 -3.85
CA ASP A 22 -19.82 -0.80 -3.22
C ASP A 22 -20.05 -1.31 -1.79
N PRO A 23 -19.92 -0.47 -0.73
CA PRO A 23 -20.23 -0.85 0.64
C PRO A 23 -21.63 -1.46 0.80
N ALA A 24 -22.59 -1.04 -0.02
CA ALA A 24 -23.95 -1.60 -0.02
C ALA A 24 -24.01 -3.01 -0.62
N ALA A 25 -23.06 -3.35 -1.50
CA ALA A 25 -22.94 -4.70 -2.09
C ALA A 25 -22.14 -5.66 -1.19
N THR A 26 -21.34 -5.14 -0.26
CA THR A 26 -20.64 -5.95 0.74
C THR A 26 -21.67 -6.54 1.72
N ARG A 27 -21.67 -7.87 1.93
CA ARG A 27 -22.57 -8.56 2.91
C ARG A 27 -22.29 -8.20 4.38
N ALA A 28 -21.53 -7.13 4.63
CA ALA A 28 -21.26 -6.65 5.97
C ALA A 28 -22.56 -6.16 6.59
N ARG A 29 -22.99 -6.81 7.68
CA ARG A 29 -24.18 -6.42 8.46
C ARG A 29 -24.03 -5.06 9.16
N VAL A 30 -22.87 -4.41 9.03
CA VAL A 30 -22.52 -3.15 9.69
C VAL A 30 -21.93 -2.19 8.63
N PRO A 31 -22.41 -0.94 8.54
CA PRO A 31 -21.83 0.06 7.65
C PRO A 31 -20.34 0.25 7.95
N LEU A 32 -19.51 0.29 6.90
CA LEU A 32 -18.10 0.60 7.06
C LEU A 32 -17.94 2.01 7.63
N ARG A 33 -17.13 2.14 8.68
CA ARG A 33 -16.84 3.46 9.29
C ARG A 33 -15.83 4.28 8.50
N MET A 34 -15.07 3.63 7.63
CA MET A 34 -13.99 4.18 6.82
C MET A 34 -13.76 3.29 5.61
N SER A 35 -13.14 3.84 4.58
CA SER A 35 -12.75 3.10 3.39
C SER A 35 -11.69 2.05 3.71
N LEU A 36 -11.80 0.89 3.08
CA LEU A 36 -10.89 -0.24 3.26
C LEU A 36 -10.12 -0.49 1.98
N LEU A 37 -8.87 -0.89 2.15
CA LEU A 37 -7.98 -1.31 1.08
C LEU A 37 -7.27 -2.58 1.53
N ASP A 38 -7.41 -3.63 0.74
CA ASP A 38 -6.84 -4.94 1.03
C ASP A 38 -6.37 -5.62 -0.27
N ILE A 39 -5.70 -6.77 -0.13
CA ILE A 39 -5.28 -7.62 -1.22
C ILE A 39 -6.03 -8.94 -1.13
N GLN A 40 -6.65 -9.31 -2.24
CA GLN A 40 -7.40 -10.54 -2.39
C GLN A 40 -6.80 -11.35 -3.53
N GLU A 41 -7.05 -12.66 -3.55
CA GLU A 41 -6.55 -13.56 -4.57
C GLU A 41 -7.72 -14.25 -5.29
N ASP A 42 -7.64 -14.33 -6.62
CA ASP A 42 -8.51 -15.18 -7.42
C ASP A 42 -7.70 -16.10 -8.35
N ARG A 43 -8.38 -16.89 -9.18
CA ARG A 43 -7.71 -17.82 -10.12
C ARG A 43 -6.75 -17.15 -11.11
N ARG A 44 -6.79 -15.83 -11.25
CA ARG A 44 -5.90 -15.04 -12.12
C ARG A 44 -4.79 -14.32 -11.32
N GLY A 45 -4.65 -14.64 -10.03
CA GLY A 45 -3.68 -14.06 -9.12
C GLY A 45 -4.24 -12.97 -8.22
N GLU A 46 -3.35 -12.33 -7.48
CA GLU A 46 -3.63 -11.26 -6.53
C GLU A 46 -4.19 -9.98 -7.20
N TYR A 47 -5.06 -9.28 -6.48
CA TYR A 47 -5.63 -7.99 -6.89
C TYR A 47 -5.91 -7.12 -5.66
N PHE A 48 -5.86 -5.80 -5.87
CA PHE A 48 -6.26 -4.83 -4.86
C PHE A 48 -7.78 -4.74 -4.80
N GLU A 49 -8.34 -4.82 -3.60
CA GLU A 49 -9.76 -4.60 -3.36
C GLU A 49 -9.94 -3.29 -2.59
N ILE A 50 -10.68 -2.36 -3.17
CA ILE A 50 -10.97 -1.06 -2.56
C ILE A 50 -12.45 -1.00 -2.26
N THR A 51 -12.80 -0.84 -0.99
CA THR A 51 -14.18 -0.54 -0.58
C THR A 51 -14.24 0.89 -0.09
N LEU A 52 -14.89 1.76 -0.86
CA LEU A 52 -14.94 3.20 -0.60
C LEU A 52 -16.19 3.53 0.20
N HIS A 53 -16.06 4.26 1.31
CA HIS A 53 -17.22 4.85 1.97
C HIS A 53 -17.93 5.86 1.04
N SER A 54 -19.23 6.11 1.23
CA SER A 54 -20.05 6.93 0.31
C SER A 54 -19.51 8.34 0.05
N ASP A 55 -18.80 8.92 1.00
CA ASP A 55 -18.20 10.27 0.90
C ASP A 55 -16.68 10.25 0.64
N ALA A 56 -16.12 9.10 0.24
CA ALA A 56 -14.69 8.93 0.06
C ALA A 56 -14.24 9.32 -1.35
N GLU A 57 -13.24 10.19 -1.43
CA GLU A 57 -12.61 10.62 -2.67
C GLU A 57 -11.19 10.05 -2.79
N PRO A 58 -10.98 8.98 -3.59
CA PRO A 58 -9.66 8.45 -3.84
C PRO A 58 -8.87 9.31 -4.85
N GLN A 59 -7.59 9.52 -4.57
CA GLN A 59 -6.65 10.25 -5.41
C GLN A 59 -5.29 9.54 -5.41
N VAL A 60 -4.71 9.32 -6.58
CA VAL A 60 -3.31 8.88 -6.70
C VAL A 60 -2.39 10.10 -6.54
N LEU A 61 -1.49 10.05 -5.56
CA LEU A 61 -0.51 11.11 -5.32
C LEU A 61 0.76 10.90 -6.13
N ASP A 62 1.22 9.66 -6.22
CA ASP A 62 2.45 9.29 -6.94
C ASP A 62 2.32 7.87 -7.50
N LEU A 63 2.89 7.63 -8.68
CA LEU A 63 2.86 6.36 -9.38
C LEU A 63 4.24 6.10 -9.98
N GLN A 64 4.84 4.98 -9.61
CA GLN A 64 6.12 4.50 -10.11
C GLN A 64 5.91 3.15 -10.79
N PRO A 65 5.62 3.13 -12.11
CA PRO A 65 5.34 1.91 -12.86
C PRO A 65 6.51 0.92 -12.86
N ASP A 66 7.73 1.43 -13.03
CA ASP A 66 8.95 0.61 -13.14
C ASP A 66 9.22 -0.18 -11.86
N ASP A 67 9.02 0.47 -10.72
CA ASP A 67 9.12 -0.17 -9.40
C ASP A 67 7.82 -0.87 -8.99
N ARG A 68 6.73 -0.74 -9.76
CA ARG A 68 5.38 -1.24 -9.44
C ARG A 68 4.86 -0.74 -8.09
N HIS A 69 5.01 0.55 -7.81
CA HIS A 69 4.51 1.20 -6.60
C HIS A 69 3.53 2.33 -6.93
N LEU A 70 2.52 2.50 -6.07
CA LEU A 70 1.51 3.56 -6.17
C LEU A 70 1.20 4.09 -4.77
N LEU A 71 1.16 5.41 -4.64
CA LEU A 71 0.72 6.09 -3.42
C LEU A 71 -0.72 6.60 -3.61
N LEU A 72 -1.63 6.05 -2.81
CA LEU A 72 -3.05 6.40 -2.80
C LEU A 72 -3.37 7.28 -1.59
N LEU A 73 -4.20 8.30 -1.81
CA LEU A 73 -4.84 9.10 -0.78
C LEU A 73 -6.35 8.90 -0.89
N ILE A 74 -7.00 8.57 0.21
CA ILE A 74 -8.46 8.58 0.31
C ILE A 74 -8.83 9.73 1.23
N ARG A 75 -9.57 10.71 0.69
CA ARG A 75 -10.13 11.82 1.47
C ARG A 75 -11.55 11.48 1.87
N GLU A 76 -11.84 11.56 3.15
CA GLU A 76 -13.18 11.43 3.69
C GLU A 76 -13.54 12.74 4.41
N ALA A 77 -14.82 12.94 4.71
CA ALA A 77 -15.32 14.20 5.28
C ALA A 77 -14.54 14.69 6.52
N LYS A 78 -14.00 13.76 7.33
CA LYS A 78 -13.29 14.08 8.59
C LYS A 78 -11.88 13.53 8.68
N ALA A 79 -11.42 12.76 7.68
CA ALA A 79 -10.14 12.04 7.76
C ALA A 79 -9.46 11.94 6.40
N LYS A 80 -8.14 11.71 6.40
CA LYS A 80 -7.34 11.52 5.20
C LYS A 80 -6.41 10.35 5.41
N SER A 81 -6.71 9.24 4.76
CA SER A 81 -5.93 8.01 4.84
C SER A 81 -5.00 7.91 3.63
N LYS A 82 -3.72 7.64 3.87
CA LYS A 82 -2.74 7.42 2.80
C LYS A 82 -2.30 5.96 2.82
N PHE A 83 -2.18 5.36 1.64
CA PHE A 83 -1.78 3.98 1.47
C PHE A 83 -0.66 3.87 0.45
N LEU A 84 0.40 3.15 0.79
CA LEU A 84 1.39 2.71 -0.17
C LEU A 84 1.00 1.32 -0.68
N CYS A 85 0.68 1.24 -1.96
CA CYS A 85 0.50 0.00 -2.70
C CYS A 85 1.80 -0.32 -3.43
N GLY A 86 2.23 -1.57 -3.41
CA GLY A 86 3.41 -1.97 -4.16
C GLY A 86 3.48 -3.45 -4.42
N HIS A 87 4.43 -3.84 -5.26
CA HIS A 87 4.84 -5.22 -5.43
C HIS A 87 6.24 -5.37 -4.86
N ASP A 88 6.46 -6.37 -4.02
CA ASP A 88 7.80 -6.76 -3.57
C ASP A 88 8.22 -8.08 -4.26
N GLU A 89 9.09 -8.90 -3.68
CA GLU A 89 9.68 -10.07 -4.35
C GLU A 89 8.66 -10.97 -5.08
N ARG A 90 7.50 -11.23 -4.47
CA ARG A 90 6.50 -12.18 -5.01
C ARG A 90 5.04 -11.80 -4.80
N HIS A 91 4.76 -10.78 -4.00
CA HIS A 91 3.41 -10.45 -3.57
C HIS A 91 3.17 -8.95 -3.67
N TRP A 92 1.93 -8.60 -3.99
CA TRP A 92 1.45 -7.25 -3.75
C TRP A 92 1.38 -6.99 -2.24
N PHE A 93 1.52 -5.72 -1.85
CA PHE A 93 1.31 -5.28 -0.48
C PHE A 93 0.55 -3.95 -0.43
N VAL A 94 -0.11 -3.71 0.70
CA VAL A 94 -0.71 -2.42 1.08
C VAL A 94 -0.17 -2.04 2.45
N ALA A 95 0.26 -0.79 2.60
CA ALA A 95 0.69 -0.25 3.88
C ALA A 95 0.01 1.09 4.17
N ALA A 96 -0.69 1.17 5.29
CA ALA A 96 -1.28 2.42 5.77
C ALA A 96 -0.17 3.35 6.31
N ILE A 97 -0.16 4.59 5.82
CA ILE A 97 0.80 5.61 6.22
C ILE A 97 0.17 6.47 7.32
N PRO A 98 0.88 6.76 8.41
CA PRO A 98 0.36 7.62 9.47
C PRO A 98 -0.11 8.97 8.93
N GLU A 99 -1.32 9.39 9.29
CA GLU A 99 -1.94 10.63 8.78
C GLU A 99 -1.10 11.88 9.05
N LYS A 100 -0.37 11.88 10.17
CA LYS A 100 0.50 12.98 10.61
C LYS A 100 1.74 13.15 9.74
N ALA A 101 2.09 12.17 8.89
CA ALA A 101 3.28 12.22 8.05
C ALA A 101 3.00 13.05 6.77
N PRO A 102 3.82 14.09 6.48
CA PRO A 102 3.70 14.87 5.25
C PRO A 102 4.30 14.08 4.06
N VAL A 103 3.58 13.06 3.63
CA VAL A 103 3.95 12.19 2.51
C VAL A 103 3.16 12.57 1.26
N GLY A 104 3.86 12.89 0.18
CA GLY A 104 3.29 13.12 -1.16
C GLY A 104 3.92 12.26 -2.26
N THR A 105 4.96 11.48 -1.95
CA THR A 105 5.69 10.62 -2.91
C THR A 105 5.88 9.22 -2.36
N VAL A 106 6.03 8.22 -3.23
CA VAL A 106 6.33 6.82 -2.86
C VAL A 106 7.59 6.75 -2.00
N ARG A 107 8.61 7.54 -2.32
CA ARG A 107 9.85 7.60 -1.54
C ARG A 107 9.60 8.07 -0.10
N GLN A 108 8.83 9.14 0.08
CA GLN A 108 8.46 9.62 1.42
C GLN A 108 7.58 8.61 2.17
N ALA A 109 6.73 7.88 1.47
CA ALA A 109 5.89 6.83 2.06
C ALA A 109 6.74 5.70 2.64
N LYS A 110 7.70 5.19 1.86
CA LYS A 110 8.65 4.15 2.31
C LYS A 110 9.41 4.60 3.57
N GLU A 111 9.87 5.85 3.61
CA GLU A 111 10.54 6.40 4.79
C GLU A 111 9.61 6.53 6.02
N ALA A 112 8.35 6.90 5.82
CA ALA A 112 7.38 7.05 6.90
C ALA A 112 6.97 5.71 7.53
N LEU A 113 7.05 4.62 6.76
CA LEU A 113 6.74 3.26 7.21
C LEU A 113 7.90 2.61 8.01
N LYS A 114 9.11 3.18 7.99
CA LYS A 114 10.23 2.69 8.79
C LYS A 114 9.97 2.98 10.28
N PRO A 115 9.93 1.97 11.16
CA PRO A 115 9.76 2.21 12.60
C PRO A 115 10.92 3.05 13.15
N HIS A 116 10.64 3.90 14.16
CA HIS A 116 11.59 4.94 14.62
C HIS A 116 12.97 4.41 15.03
N VAL A 117 13.04 3.19 15.57
CA VAL A 117 14.26 2.46 15.92
C VAL A 117 15.18 2.20 14.70
N VAL A 118 14.60 2.00 13.51
CA VAL A 118 15.34 1.81 12.25
C VAL A 118 15.86 3.14 11.71
N ARG A 119 15.17 4.26 12.00
CA ARG A 119 15.61 5.62 11.61
C ARG A 119 16.87 6.07 12.36
N VAL A 120 16.99 5.73 13.66
CA VAL A 120 18.19 6.03 14.48
C VAL A 120 19.36 5.10 14.13
N ALA A 121 19.08 3.83 13.81
CA ALA A 121 20.10 2.89 13.33
C ALA A 121 20.67 3.27 11.95
N GLN A 122 19.87 3.90 11.08
CA GLN A 122 20.33 4.41 9.78
C GLN A 122 21.14 5.71 9.90
N SER A 123 20.95 6.55 10.93
CA SER A 123 21.79 7.73 11.14
C SER A 123 23.17 7.43 11.74
N GLN A 124 23.36 6.27 12.38
CA GLN A 124 24.64 5.86 12.97
C GLN A 124 25.51 4.95 12.06
N LYS A 125 24.97 4.43 10.96
CA LYS A 125 25.74 3.61 10.00
C LYS A 125 25.83 4.30 8.64
N LYS A 126 26.79 5.23 8.53
CA LYS A 126 27.40 5.63 7.25
C LYS A 126 27.94 4.38 6.55
N ILE A 127 27.13 3.71 5.72
CA ILE A 127 27.60 2.60 4.88
C ILE A 127 27.18 2.85 3.43
N ALA A 128 28.23 2.94 2.62
CA ALA A 128 28.28 3.46 1.27
C ALA A 128 27.55 2.61 0.21
N HIS A 129 27.46 3.23 -0.96
CA HIS A 129 26.46 3.11 -2.01
C HIS A 129 26.52 1.88 -2.93
N LYS A 130 27.19 0.77 -2.56
CA LYS A 130 27.54 -0.27 -3.56
C LYS A 130 27.39 -1.75 -3.16
N SER A 131 26.74 -2.08 -2.05
CA SER A 131 26.62 -3.50 -1.64
C SER A 131 25.40 -3.73 -0.75
N ARG A 132 24.19 -3.82 -1.32
CA ARG A 132 22.98 -4.12 -0.52
C ARG A 132 22.21 -5.39 -0.88
N ASN A 133 22.42 -6.02 -2.04
CA ASN A 133 21.68 -7.24 -2.37
C ASN A 133 22.59 -8.46 -2.51
N ARG A 134 23.00 -9.04 -1.37
CA ARG A 134 23.39 -10.46 -1.32
C ARG A 134 22.43 -11.20 -0.40
N ARG A 135 21.50 -11.95 -1.01
CA ARG A 135 20.57 -12.84 -0.33
C ARG A 135 21.33 -13.91 0.46
N LYS A 136 20.84 -14.25 1.64
CA LYS A 136 21.02 -15.60 2.20
C LYS A 136 19.68 -16.09 2.73
N MET A 137 19.11 -17.02 1.97
CA MET A 137 17.88 -17.75 2.25
C MET A 137 18.21 -18.85 3.28
N GLN A 138 17.46 -18.93 4.38
CA GLN A 138 17.41 -20.15 5.20
C GLN A 138 15.95 -20.45 5.52
N HIS A 139 15.52 -21.64 5.10
CA HIS A 139 14.22 -22.23 5.37
C HIS A 139 13.95 -22.31 6.89
N SER A 140 12.75 -21.95 7.32
CA SER A 140 12.07 -22.66 8.40
C SER A 140 10.57 -22.44 8.34
N SER A 141 9.87 -23.57 8.22
CA SER A 141 8.44 -23.75 8.36
C SER A 141 7.95 -23.31 9.75
N GLY A 142 6.95 -22.43 9.80
CA GLY A 142 6.26 -22.08 11.03
C GLY A 142 5.15 -21.05 10.79
N ARG A 143 3.90 -21.48 10.93
CA ARG A 143 2.73 -20.60 11.00
C ARG A 143 2.90 -19.63 12.18
N ALA A 144 2.98 -18.33 11.91
CA ALA A 144 2.61 -17.29 12.87
C ALA A 144 2.45 -15.92 12.19
N ASN A 145 1.39 -15.26 12.62
CA ASN A 145 0.96 -13.89 12.36
C ASN A 145 2.06 -12.83 12.20
N GLY A 146 1.79 -11.87 11.30
CA GLY A 146 2.37 -10.54 11.34
C GLY A 146 3.74 -10.39 10.68
N SER A 147 3.78 -10.51 9.35
CA SER A 147 4.98 -10.13 8.59
C SER A 147 5.13 -8.61 8.58
N PHE A 148 5.98 -8.11 9.47
CA PHE A 148 6.48 -6.74 9.43
C PHE A 148 7.43 -6.62 8.23
N CYS A 149 6.93 -6.14 7.09
CA CYS A 149 7.78 -5.82 5.94
C CYS A 149 8.68 -4.63 6.29
N LEU A 150 9.97 -4.90 6.53
CA LEU A 150 11.02 -3.89 6.63
C LEU A 150 11.43 -3.46 5.21
N PHE A 151 11.06 -2.23 4.85
CA PHE A 151 11.54 -1.51 3.66
C PHE A 151 13.04 -1.18 3.70
#